data_AF-A0AAV1KVX3-F1
#
_entry.id   AF-A0AAV1KVX3-F1
#
_cell.length_a   1.000
_cell.length_b   1.000
_cell.length_c   1.000
_cell.angle_alpha   90.00
_cell.angle_beta   90.00
_cell.angle_gamma   90.00
#
_symmetry.space_group_name_H-M   'P 1'
#
loop_
_entity.id
_entity.type
_entity.pdbx_description
1 polymer ?
#
loop_
_entity_poly.entity_id
_entity_poly.type
_entity_poly.pdbx_seq_one_letter_code
_entity_poly.pdbx_strand_id
1 'polypeptide(L)'
;MQDAGVYKFVCECGLSYIGQTKRSMKVCIKEHIADHQRSGKSAVCDHILDGPRHYIRFDKPQVLAKEHRFLPRMIREAIEIKKTS
;
A
#
# COMPACT_ATOMS: atom_id res chain seq x y z
N MET A 1 16.52 4.93 9.84
CA MET A 1 15.60 6.01 9.43
C MET A 1 14.23 5.39 9.24
N GLN A 2 13.27 5.78 10.08
CA GLN A 2 11.93 5.19 10.12
C GLN A 2 11.01 6.07 9.26
N ASP A 3 11.02 5.89 7.94
CA ASP A 3 10.20 6.75 7.06
C ASP A 3 8.73 6.34 7.13
N ALA A 4 7.98 6.96 8.04
CA ALA A 4 6.52 6.92 8.06
C ALA A 4 5.97 7.74 6.89
N GLY A 5 4.88 7.30 6.27
CA GLY A 5 4.39 7.96 5.07
C GLY A 5 3.33 7.20 4.29
N VAL A 6 3.03 7.71 3.11
CA VAL A 6 2.08 7.14 2.15
C VAL A 6 2.85 6.46 1.03
N TYR A 7 2.42 5.27 0.67
CA TYR A 7 3.03 4.43 -0.34
C TYR A 7 2.01 3.94 -1.37
N LYS A 8 2.52 3.53 -2.52
CA LYS A 8 1.75 2.97 -3.63
C LYS A 8 2.37 1.65 -4.08
N PHE A 9 1.51 0.67 -4.36
CA PHE A 9 1.84 -0.54 -5.10
C PHE A 9 1.10 -0.54 -6.41
N VAL A 10 1.80 -0.91 -7.48
CA VAL A 10 1.21 -1.04 -8.81
C VAL A 10 0.94 -2.52 -9.08
N CYS A 11 -0.23 -2.81 -9.64
CA CYS A 11 -0.59 -4.11 -10.17
C CYS A 11 -0.40 -4.13 -11.68
N GLU A 12 -0.06 -5.29 -12.24
CA GLU A 12 0.06 -5.45 -13.69
C GLU A 12 -1.25 -5.23 -14.46
N CYS A 13 -2.40 -5.31 -13.79
CA CYS A 13 -3.69 -4.97 -14.40
C CYS A 13 -3.92 -3.46 -14.60
N GLY A 14 -2.95 -2.61 -14.22
CA GLY A 14 -3.04 -1.16 -14.33
C GLY A 14 -3.66 -0.46 -13.12
N LEU A 15 -4.30 -1.22 -12.21
CA LEU A 15 -4.75 -0.69 -10.93
C LEU A 15 -3.59 -0.55 -9.94
N SER A 16 -3.83 0.21 -8.88
CA SER A 16 -2.84 0.41 -7.84
C SER A 16 -3.48 0.51 -6.47
N TYR A 17 -2.76 0.01 -5.49
CA TYR A 17 -3.11 0.15 -4.08
C TYR A 17 -2.33 1.31 -3.48
N ILE A 18 -3.01 2.13 -2.69
CA ILE A 18 -2.42 3.24 -1.93
C ILE A 18 -2.73 3.00 -0.46
N GLY A 19 -1.70 3.11 0.37
CA GLY A 19 -1.81 2.93 1.81
C GLY A 19 -0.81 3.78 2.58
N GLN A 20 -0.98 3.86 3.90
CA GLN A 20 -0.06 4.57 4.79
C GLN A 20 0.60 3.65 5.82
N THR A 21 1.72 4.10 6.38
CA THR A 21 2.35 3.44 7.53
C THR A 21 2.90 4.44 8.55
N LYS A 22 2.78 4.07 9.84
CA LYS A 22 3.41 4.77 10.96
C LYS A 22 4.82 4.26 11.27
N ARG A 23 5.17 3.04 10.80
CA ARG A 23 6.48 2.41 11.04
C ARG A 23 7.37 2.58 9.80
N SER A 24 8.62 2.14 9.88
CA SER A 24 9.48 2.02 8.70
C SER A 24 8.74 1.29 7.56
N MET A 25 8.62 1.91 6.40
CA MET A 25 7.97 1.31 5.21
C MET A 25 8.43 -0.12 4.93
N LYS A 26 9.73 -0.39 5.00
CA LYS A 26 10.28 -1.75 4.77
C LYS A 26 9.70 -2.80 5.71
N VAL A 27 9.47 -2.46 6.97
CA VAL A 27 8.92 -3.39 7.98
C VAL A 27 7.43 -3.58 7.74
N CYS A 28 6.70 -2.48 7.56
CA CYS A 28 5.26 -2.54 7.31
C CYS A 28 4.92 -3.32 6.06
N ILE A 29 5.70 -3.18 4.98
CA ILE A 29 5.50 -3.92 3.72
C ILE A 29 5.74 -5.42 3.92
N LYS A 30 6.82 -5.79 4.62
CA LYS A 30 7.09 -7.20 4.95
C LYS A 30 6.00 -7.81 5.81
N GLU A 31 5.56 -7.09 6.84
CA GLU A 31 4.43 -7.50 7.69
C GLU A 31 3.16 -7.64 6.86
N HIS A 32 2.87 -6.69 5.97
CA HIS A 32 1.70 -6.72 5.12
C HIS A 32 1.73 -7.93 4.17
N ILE A 33 2.83 -8.17 3.47
CA ILE A 33 3.00 -9.37 2.61
C ILE A 33 2.81 -10.66 3.43
N ALA A 34 3.40 -10.74 4.62
CA ALA A 34 3.32 -11.91 5.48
C ALA A 34 1.92 -12.11 6.10
N ASP A 35 1.18 -11.03 6.35
CA ASP A 35 -0.21 -11.06 6.80
C ASP A 35 -1.15 -11.42 5.63
N HIS A 36 -0.87 -10.95 4.42
CA HIS A 36 -1.62 -11.31 3.21
C HIS A 36 -1.60 -12.82 2.95
N GLN A 37 -0.42 -13.43 3.07
CA GLN A 37 -0.26 -14.87 2.95
C GLN A 37 -1.02 -15.66 4.03
N ARG A 38 -1.39 -15.01 5.15
CA ARG A 38 -2.02 -15.66 6.31
C ARG A 38 -3.51 -15.36 6.49
N SER A 39 -3.97 -14.15 6.16
CA SER A 39 -5.25 -13.61 6.64
C SER A 39 -6.28 -13.39 5.52
N GLY A 40 -5.86 -13.11 4.28
CA GLY A 40 -6.77 -13.03 3.12
C GLY A 40 -7.84 -11.91 3.15
N LYS A 41 -7.89 -11.03 4.16
CA LYS A 41 -8.97 -10.04 4.37
C LYS A 41 -8.52 -8.59 4.21
N SER A 42 -7.95 -8.24 3.07
CA SER A 42 -7.62 -6.84 2.72
C SER A 42 -8.15 -6.51 1.32
N ALA A 43 -8.38 -5.23 1.02
CA ALA A 43 -8.75 -4.79 -0.33
C ALA A 43 -7.75 -5.24 -1.42
N VAL A 44 -6.49 -5.46 -1.01
CA VAL A 44 -5.42 -6.00 -1.84
C VAL A 44 -5.59 -7.51 -2.05
N CYS A 45 -6.00 -8.26 -1.03
CA CYS A 45 -6.35 -9.67 -1.15
C CYS A 45 -7.59 -9.84 -2.04
N ASP A 46 -8.65 -9.05 -1.84
CA ASP A 46 -9.83 -9.07 -2.71
C ASP A 46 -9.41 -8.81 -4.17
N HIS A 47 -8.52 -7.85 -4.41
CA HIS A 47 -7.98 -7.56 -5.73
C HIS A 47 -7.16 -8.72 -6.34
N ILE A 48 -6.37 -9.44 -5.54
CA ILE A 48 -5.63 -10.62 -6.02
C ILE A 48 -6.59 -11.79 -6.31
N LEU A 49 -7.66 -11.91 -5.53
CA LEU A 49 -8.67 -12.96 -5.68
C LEU A 49 -9.66 -12.69 -6.84
N ASP A 50 -9.79 -11.45 -7.29
CA ASP A 50 -10.66 -11.03 -8.41
C ASP A 50 -10.26 -11.68 -9.76
N GLY A 51 -9.07 -12.27 -9.86
CA GLY A 51 -8.70 -13.08 -11.02
C GLY A 51 -7.25 -13.56 -11.06
N PRO A 52 -6.93 -14.53 -11.95
CA PRO A 52 -5.60 -15.16 -12.03
C PRO A 52 -4.50 -14.25 -12.59
N ARG A 53 -4.81 -13.00 -12.96
CA ARG A 53 -3.90 -12.07 -13.65
C ARG A 53 -3.46 -10.86 -12.80
N HIS A 54 -3.76 -10.85 -11.51
CA HIS A 54 -3.38 -9.77 -10.61
C HIS A 54 -2.05 -10.08 -9.93
N TYR A 55 -0.98 -9.46 -10.43
CA TYR A 55 0.32 -9.45 -9.77
C TYR A 55 0.65 -8.06 -9.24
N ILE A 56 0.69 -7.92 -7.92
CA ILE A 56 1.05 -6.67 -7.25
C ILE A 56 2.56 -6.67 -7.00
N ARG A 57 3.26 -5.64 -7.47
CA ARG A 57 4.72 -5.46 -7.34
C ARG A 57 5.10 -4.98 -5.93
N PHE A 58 4.95 -5.85 -4.93
CA PHE A 58 5.28 -5.54 -3.54
C PHE A 58 6.78 -5.32 -3.29
N ASP A 59 7.64 -5.82 -4.18
CA ASP A 59 9.09 -5.64 -4.16
C ASP A 59 9.52 -4.20 -4.49
N LYS A 60 8.64 -3.43 -5.14
CA LYS A 60 8.92 -2.05 -5.59
C LYS A 60 7.84 -1.07 -5.10
N PRO A 61 7.79 -0.82 -3.78
CA PRO A 61 6.93 0.24 -3.25
C PRO A 61 7.35 1.61 -3.77
N GLN A 62 6.40 2.39 -4.26
CA GLN A 62 6.60 3.79 -4.56
C GLN A 62 6.27 4.63 -3.32
N VAL A 63 7.21 5.43 -2.83
CA VAL A 63 6.95 6.40 -1.76
C VAL A 63 6.25 7.61 -2.37
N LEU A 64 5.00 7.88 -1.97
CA LEU A 64 4.26 9.06 -2.45
C LEU A 64 4.53 10.29 -1.57
N ALA A 65 4.64 10.08 -0.26
CA ALA A 65 4.95 11.14 0.69
C ALA A 65 5.56 10.56 1.97
N LYS A 66 6.51 11.28 2.56
CA LYS A 66 6.99 11.01 3.92
C LYS A 66 6.23 11.92 4.87
N GLU A 67 5.50 11.35 5.82
CA GLU A 67 4.69 12.11 6.77
C GLU A 67 4.53 11.34 8.09
N HIS A 68 5.10 11.88 9.16
CA HIS A 68 5.08 11.24 10.46
C HIS A 68 3.77 11.55 11.23
N ARG A 69 3.19 12.73 11.00
CA ARG A 69 1.99 13.18 11.71
C ARG A 69 0.77 12.42 11.21
N PHE A 70 -0.07 11.95 12.14
CA PHE A 70 -1.20 11.09 11.81
C PHE A 70 -2.23 11.76 10.91
N LEU A 71 -2.76 12.91 11.32
CA LEU A 71 -3.82 13.60 10.57
C LEU A 71 -3.35 14.07 9.17
N PRO A 72 -2.18 14.70 9.01
CA PRO A 72 -1.65 15.03 7.69
C PRO A 72 -1.43 13.80 6.80
N ARG A 73 -0.98 12.67 7.35
CA ARG A 73 -0.79 11.43 6.59
C ARG A 73 -2.11 10.84 6.11
N MET A 74 -3.15 10.84 6.96
CA MET A 74 -4.51 10.43 6.58
C MET A 74 -5.06 11.28 5.42
N ILE A 75 -4.91 12.61 5.52
CA ILE A 75 -5.36 13.54 4.48
C ILE A 75 -4.59 13.30 3.18
N ARG A 76 -3.26 13.13 3.27
CA ARG A 76 -2.42 12.84 2.11
C ARG A 76 -2.82 11.52 1.44
N GLU A 77 -3.03 10.46 2.20
CA GLU A 77 -3.52 9.18 1.67
C GLU A 77 -4.82 9.35 0.88
N ALA A 78 -5.81 10.03 1.47
CA ALA A 78 -7.09 10.29 0.79
C ALA A 78 -6.93 11.09 -0.51
N ILE A 79 -6.03 12.09 -0.52
CA ILE A 79 -5.70 12.87 -1.73
C ILE A 79 -5.08 11.96 -2.80
N GLU A 80 -4.13 11.10 -2.44
CA GLU A 80 -3.47 10.22 -3.41
C GLU A 80 -4.41 9.15 -3.95
N ILE A 81 -5.33 8.63 -3.12
CA ILE A 81 -6.41 7.73 -3.56
C ILE A 81 -7.29 8.45 -4.59
N LYS A 82 -7.76 9.66 -4.28
CA LYS A 82 -8.61 10.44 -5.19
C LYS A 82 -7.94 10.79 -6.53
N LYS A 83 -6.63 11.01 -6.55
CA LYS A 83 -5.88 11.25 -7.80
C LYS A 83 -5.80 10.04 -8.72
N THR A 84 -5.95 8.85 -8.16
CA THR A 84 -5.76 7.58 -8.86
C THR A 84 -7.09 6.85 -9.12
N SER A 85 -8.20 7.43 -8.63
CA SER A 85 -9.57 6.95 -8.86
C SER A 85 -10.17 7.53 -10.13
#